data_AF-A0A6N8EFA2-F1
#
_entry.id   AF-A0A6N8EFA2-F1
#
_cell.length_a   1.000
_cell.length_b   1.000
_cell.length_c   1.000
_cell.angle_alpha   90.00
_cell.angle_beta   90.00
_cell.angle_gamma   90.00
#
_symmetry.space_group_name_H-M   'P 1'
#
loop_
_entity.id
_entity.type
_entity.pdbx_description
1 polymer ?
#
loop_
_entity_poly.entity_id
_entity_poly.type
_entity_poly.pdbx_seq_one_letter_code
_entity_poly.pdbx_strand_id
1 'polypeptide(L)' 'MSDVAKPKNPEDDWKIWLVVNPATWLMPILLTVLAVAIAVHWVVFAVGLGWGA' A
#
# COMPACT_ATOMS: atom_id res chain seq x y z
N MET A 1 31.46 -13.41 1.42
CA MET A 1 30.11 -12.81 1.50
C MET A 1 30.26 -11.33 1.21
N SER A 2 29.33 -10.70 0.49
CA SER A 2 29.36 -9.26 0.28
C SER A 2 29.10 -8.52 1.59
N ASP A 3 29.97 -7.56 1.94
CA ASP A 3 29.86 -6.71 3.14
C ASP A 3 28.73 -5.68 2.98
N VAL A 4 27.48 -6.14 2.94
CA VAL A 4 26.30 -5.26 2.88
C VAL A 4 25.88 -4.92 4.30
N ALA A 5 25.83 -3.62 4.61
CA ALA A 5 25.37 -3.14 5.91
C ALA A 5 23.92 -3.57 6.19
N LYS A 6 23.63 -3.94 7.44
CA LYS A 6 22.26 -4.25 7.87
C LYS A 6 21.38 -2.99 7.76
N PRO A 7 20.20 -3.05 7.10
CA PRO A 7 19.32 -1.91 6.99
C PRO A 7 18.75 -1.51 8.36
N LYS A 8 18.52 -0.21 8.55
CA LYS A 8 17.87 0.36 9.73
C LYS A 8 16.57 1.02 9.30
N ASN A 9 15.45 0.37 9.62
CA ASN A 9 14.13 0.89 9.30
C ASN A 9 13.52 1.59 10.53
N PRO A 10 12.82 2.73 10.35
CA PRO A 10 12.36 3.29 9.07
C PRO A 10 13.35 4.23 8.35
N GLU A 11 14.53 4.50 8.91
CA GLU A 11 15.48 5.49 8.36
C GLU A 11 15.91 5.19 6.92
N ASP A 12 15.99 3.91 6.55
CA ASP A 12 16.36 3.44 5.22
C ASP A 12 15.16 3.18 4.29
N ASP A 13 13.90 3.34 4.74
CA ASP A 13 12.72 2.94 3.95
C ASP A 13 12.56 3.75 2.66
N TRP A 14 13.03 5.00 2.63
CA TRP A 14 13.01 5.83 1.42
C TRP A 14 13.78 5.17 0.25
N LYS A 15 14.71 4.25 0.54
CA LYS A 15 15.46 3.48 -0.47
C LYS A 15 14.57 2.55 -1.29
N ILE A 16 13.31 2.31 -0.90
CA ILE A 16 12.35 1.57 -1.73
C ILE A 16 12.24 2.18 -3.14
N TRP A 17 12.33 3.50 -3.27
CA TRP A 17 12.23 4.21 -4.54
C TRP A 17 13.47 4.06 -5.44
N LEU A 18 14.56 3.47 -4.94
CA LEU A 18 15.72 3.07 -5.75
C LEU A 18 15.46 1.76 -6.51
N VAL A 19 14.42 1.01 -6.12
CA VAL A 19 14.03 -0.27 -6.73
C VAL A 19 12.69 -0.13 -7.46
N VAL A 20 11.71 0.48 -6.79
CA VAL A 20 10.37 0.71 -7.32
C VAL A 20 10.33 2.11 -7.89
N ASN A 21 10.22 2.25 -9.22
CA ASN A 21 10.08 3.58 -9.82
C ASN A 21 8.73 4.21 -9.43
N PRO A 22 8.69 5.34 -8.70
CA PRO A 22 7.44 5.98 -8.30
C PRO A 22 6.63 6.46 -9.51
N ALA A 23 7.27 6.88 -10.61
CA ALA A 23 6.56 7.35 -11.80
C ALA A 23 5.75 6.22 -12.48
N THR A 24 6.18 4.97 -12.30
CA THR A 24 5.47 3.80 -12.84
C THR A 24 4.50 3.20 -11.82
N TRP A 25 4.89 3.15 -10.54
CA TRP A 25 4.20 2.33 -9.54
C TRP A 25 3.33 3.10 -8.54
N LEU A 26 3.49 4.42 -8.41
CA LEU A 26 2.67 5.20 -7.47
C LEU A 26 1.18 5.07 -7.79
N MET A 27 0.79 5.29 -9.05
CA MET A 27 -0.61 5.20 -9.46
C MET A 27 -1.18 3.78 -9.29
N PRO A 28 -0.49 2.69 -9.72
CA PRO A 28 -0.92 1.33 -9.41
C PRO A 28 -1.13 1.05 -7.91
N ILE A 29 -0.22 1.51 -7.04
CA ILE A 29 -0.36 1.33 -5.58
C ILE A 29 -1.62 2.04 -5.07
N LEU A 30 -1.82 3.31 -5.44
CA LEU A 30 -2.99 4.09 -5.02
C LEU A 30 -4.29 3.48 -5.53
N LEU A 31 -4.33 3.00 -6.79
CA LEU A 31 -5.51 2.34 -7.35
C LEU A 31 -5.79 1.00 -6.66
N THR A 32 -4.76 0.27 -6.26
CA THR A 32 -4.93 -0.99 -5.50
C THR A 32 -5.50 -0.71 -4.12
N VAL A 33 -4.99 0.30 -3.41
CA VAL A 33 -5.54 0.72 -2.12
C VAL A 33 -6.99 1.21 -2.26
N LEU A 34 -7.31 1.96 -3.33
CA LEU A 34 -8.68 2.35 -3.63
C LEU A 34 -9.59 1.14 -3.87
N ALA A 35 -9.12 0.15 -4.64
CA ALA A 35 -9.87 -1.08 -4.90
C ALA A 35 -10.16 -1.85 -3.60
N VAL A 36 -9.17 -1.96 -2.70
CA VAL A 36 -9.35 -2.55 -1.37
C VAL A 36 -10.37 -1.76 -0.56
N ALA A 37 -10.29 -0.43 -0.56
CA ALA A 37 -11.25 0.42 0.14
C ALA A 37 -12.68 0.17 -0.36
N ILE A 38 -12.89 0.16 -1.68
CA ILE A 38 -14.20 -0.13 -2.28
C ILE A 38 -14.69 -1.52 -1.89
N ALA A 39 -13.84 -2.54 -1.96
CA ALA A 39 -14.21 -3.92 -1.63
C ALA A 39 -14.63 -4.06 -0.15
N VAL A 40 -13.88 -3.46 0.77
CA VAL A 40 -14.22 -3.46 2.19
C VAL A 40 -15.55 -2.75 2.43
N HIS A 41 -15.75 -1.57 1.84
CA HIS A 41 -17.02 -0.85 1.97
C HIS A 41 -18.18 -1.66 1.40
N TRP A 42 -18.00 -2.32 0.25
CA TRP A 42 -19.04 -3.20 -0.29
C TRP A 42 -19.40 -4.29 0.72
N VAL A 43 -18.43 -5.05 1.24
CA VAL A 43 -18.71 -6.12 2.21
C VAL A 43 -19.45 -5.59 3.44
N VAL A 44 -19.01 -4.47 4.01
CA VAL A 44 -19.63 -3.85 5.19
C VAL A 44 -21.08 -3.41 4.88
N PHE A 45 -21.33 -2.82 3.71
CA PHE A 45 -22.68 -2.48 3.27
C PHE A 45 -23.56 -3.71 3.05
N ALA A 46 -23.00 -4.79 2.51
CA ALA A 46 -23.72 -6.03 2.23
C ALA A 46 -24.19 -6.74 3.51
N VAL A 47 -23.47 -6.58 4.63
CA VAL A 47 -23.88 -7.10 5.94
C VAL A 47 -24.75 -6.13 6.74
N GLY A 48 -25.24 -5.06 6.09
CA GLY A 48 -26.17 -4.12 6.69
C GLY A 48 -25.54 -3.16 7.70
N LEU A 49 -24.23 -2.89 7.60
CA LEU A 49 -23.49 -1.96 8.45
C LEU A 49 -23.17 -0.61 7.75
N GLY A 50 -23.97 -0.24 6.73
CA GLY A 50 -23.81 1.00 5.97
C GLY A 50 -24.36 2.24 6.69
N TRP A 51 -24.54 3.36 5.98
CA TRP A 51 -24.85 4.69 6.54
C TRP A 51 -26.17 4.86 7.31
N GLY A 52 -26.98 3.81 7.46
CA GLY A 52 -28.19 3.82 8.27
C GLY A 52 -28.38 2.54 9.08
N ALA A 53 -27.30 1.80 9.31
CA ALA A 53 -27.25 0.64 10.19
C ALA A 53 -27.26 1.02 11.67
#